data_AF-A0AA37JC03-F1
#
_entry.id   AF-A0AA37JC03-F1
#
_cell.length_a   1.000
_cell.length_b   1.000
_cell.length_c   1.000
_cell.angle_alpha   90.00
_cell.angle_beta   90.00
_cell.angle_gamma   90.00
#
_symmetry.space_group_name_H-M   'P 1'
#
loop_
_entity.id
_entity.type
_entity.pdbx_description
1 polymer ?
#
loop_
_entity_poly.entity_id
_entity_poly.type
_entity_poly.pdbx_seq_one_letter_code
_entity_poly.pdbx_strand_id
1 'polypeptide(L)' 'MKNRKVRNFAEFALWTKTRMLERGISQRELAAGMGTHQARISEAITGKPSGKKFIIPLIQELGGNMDDFKDFLNTV' A
#
# COMPACT_ATOMS: atom_id res chain seq x y z
N MET A 1 -5.22 2.73 14.47
CA MET A 1 -6.02 3.78 13.80
C MET A 1 -7.43 3.26 13.57
N LYS A 2 -8.45 3.78 14.26
CA LYS A 2 -9.86 3.39 14.03
C LYS A 2 -10.38 4.08 12.76
N ASN A 3 -10.88 3.29 11.79
CA ASN A 3 -11.76 3.67 10.68
C ASN A 3 -11.39 4.91 9.84
N ARG A 4 -10.14 5.05 9.40
CA ARG A 4 -9.82 6.10 8.41
C ARG A 4 -9.92 5.52 7.00
N LYS A 5 -10.99 5.89 6.28
CA LYS A 5 -11.10 5.62 4.84
C LYS A 5 -9.91 6.22 4.11
N VAL A 6 -9.33 5.47 3.19
CA VAL A 6 -8.27 5.89 2.28
C VAL A 6 -8.92 6.26 0.96
N ARG A 7 -8.69 7.49 0.50
CA ARG A 7 -9.39 8.09 -0.64
C ARG A 7 -8.47 8.50 -1.79
N ASN A 8 -7.17 8.59 -1.55
CA ASN A 8 -6.18 9.06 -2.53
C ASN A 8 -4.79 8.48 -2.24
N PHE A 9 -3.86 8.70 -3.18
CA PHE A 9 -2.48 8.20 -3.05
C PHE A 9 -1.71 8.76 -1.86
N ALA A 10 -1.96 10.00 -1.43
CA ALA A 10 -1.27 10.56 -0.27
C ALA A 10 -1.69 9.83 1.02
N GLU A 11 -2.98 9.57 1.18
CA GLU A 11 -3.53 8.77 2.27
C GLU A 11 -3.07 7.31 2.20
N PHE A 12 -3.03 6.72 1.00
CA PHE A 12 -2.52 5.37 0.78
C PHE A 12 -1.04 5.25 1.16
N ALA A 13 -0.23 6.23 0.76
CA ALA A 13 1.18 6.28 1.10
C ALA A 13 1.42 6.43 2.60
N LEU A 14 0.63 7.28 3.26
CA LEU A 14 0.68 7.42 4.72
C LEU A 14 0.30 6.11 5.40
N TRP A 15 -0.81 5.49 5.01
CA TRP A 15 -1.26 4.21 5.56
C TRP A 15 -0.19 3.13 5.41
N THR A 16 0.39 3.00 4.21
CA THR A 16 1.44 2.01 3.92
C THR A 16 2.67 2.23 4.81
N LYS A 17 3.12 3.48 4.96
CA LYS A 17 4.24 3.83 5.84
C LYS A 17 3.96 3.51 7.30
N THR A 18 2.76 3.84 7.79
CA THR A 18 2.37 3.52 9.17
C THR A 18 2.38 2.01 9.40
N ARG A 19 1.85 1.21 8.46
CA ARG A 19 1.86 -0.26 8.59
C ARG A 19 3.27 -0.85 8.58
N MET A 20 4.17 -0.33 7.73
CA MET A 20 5.58 -0.76 7.73
C MET A 20 6.26 -0.43 9.06
N LEU A 21 6.01 0.76 9.62
CA LEU A 21 6.54 1.17 10.92
C LEU A 21 5.99 0.31 12.07
N GLU A 22 4.69 0.04 12.09
CA GLU A 22 4.05 -0.84 13.09
C GLU A 22 4.66 -2.26 13.09
N ARG A 23 5.12 -2.73 11.93
CA ARG A 23 5.76 -4.05 11.76
C ARG A 23 7.28 -4.02 11.90
N GLY A 24 7.89 -2.84 12.03
CA GLY A 24 9.36 -2.70 12.09
C GLY A 24 10.08 -3.14 10.81
N ILE A 25 9.43 -3.09 9.65
CA ILE A 25 10.00 -3.51 8.37
C ILE A 25 10.27 -2.34 7.43
N SER A 26 11.33 -2.44 6.65
CA SER A 26 11.61 -1.54 5.54
C SER A 26 10.78 -1.88 4.30
N GLN A 27 10.70 -0.93 3.36
CA GLN A 27 10.06 -1.17 2.06
C GLN A 27 10.75 -2.27 1.24
N ARG A 28 12.06 -2.45 1.42
CA ARG A 28 12.83 -3.52 0.76
C ARG A 28 12.43 -4.89 1.31
N GLU A 29 12.29 -5.01 2.62
CA GLU A 29 11.86 -6.26 3.28
C GLU A 29 10.41 -6.60 2.92
N LEU A 30 9.52 -5.60 2.86
CA LEU A 30 8.16 -5.78 2.36
C LEU A 30 8.15 -6.30 0.92
N ALA A 31 8.95 -5.70 0.03
CA ALA A 31 9.06 -6.16 -1.34
C ALA A 31 9.58 -7.60 -1.45
N ALA A 32 10.57 -7.95 -0.62
CA ALA A 32 11.11 -9.31 -0.56
C ALA A 32 10.05 -10.32 -0.09
N GLY A 33 9.26 -9.98 0.94
CA GLY A 33 8.15 -10.81 1.42
C GLY A 33 7.07 -11.04 0.36
N MET A 34 6.84 -10.03 -0.50
CA MET A 34 5.92 -10.12 -1.64
C MET A 34 6.54 -10.73 -2.91
N GLY A 35 7.79 -11.20 -2.87
CA GLY A 35 8.48 -11.77 -4.04
C GLY A 35 8.68 -10.79 -5.19
N THR A 36 8.86 -9.49 -4.90
CA THR A 36 8.98 -8.42 -5.91
C THR A 36 10.14 -7.47 -5.62
N HIS A 37 10.36 -6.50 -6.50
CA HIS A 37 11.37 -5.47 -6.34
C HIS A 37 10.82 -4.26 -5.57
N GLN A 38 11.67 -3.64 -4.72
CA GLN A 38 11.32 -2.43 -3.98
C GLN A 38 10.73 -1.32 -4.87
N ALA A 39 11.25 -1.18 -6.09
CA ALA A 39 10.73 -0.22 -7.07
C ALA A 39 9.24 -0.40 -7.35
N ARG A 40 8.74 -1.64 -7.41
CA ARG A 40 7.31 -1.93 -7.63
C ARG A 40 6.44 -1.45 -6.47
N ILE A 41 6.93 -1.62 -5.25
CA ILE A 41 6.25 -1.09 -4.06
C ILE A 41 6.25 0.44 -4.09
N SER A 42 7.36 1.07 -4.50
CA SER A 42 7.48 2.52 -4.60
C SER A 42 6.51 3.09 -5.63
N GLU A 43 6.44 2.45 -6.80
CA GLU A 43 5.50 2.79 -7.87
C GLU A 43 4.05 2.67 -7.41
N ALA A 44 3.70 1.62 -6.65
CA ALA A 44 2.35 1.43 -6.11
C ALA A 44 1.97 2.52 -5.10
N ILE A 45 2.88 2.83 -4.17
CA ILE A 45 2.69 3.87 -3.14
C ILE A 45 2.51 5.26 -3.77
N THR A 46 3.23 5.54 -4.86
CA THR A 46 3.25 6.85 -5.52
C THR A 46 2.26 6.97 -6.70
N GLY A 47 1.54 5.91 -7.03
CA GLY A 47 0.53 5.90 -8.09
C GLY A 47 1.07 5.89 -9.51
N LYS A 48 2.31 5.44 -9.72
CA LYS A 48 2.84 5.24 -11.06
C LYS A 48 2.10 4.09 -11.77
N PRO A 49 1.79 4.20 -13.08
CA PRO A 49 1.04 3.18 -13.81
C PRO A 49 1.59 1.76 -13.66
N SER A 50 2.93 1.60 -13.69
CA SER A 50 3.63 0.32 -13.53
C SER A 50 3.43 -0.35 -12.17
N GLY A 51 3.07 0.43 -11.14
CA GLY A 51 2.85 -0.03 -9.77
C GLY A 51 1.40 -0.36 -9.43
N LYS A 52 0.42 0.06 -10.26
CA LYS A 52 -1.01 -0.08 -9.95
C LYS A 52 -1.41 -1.52 -9.63
N LYS A 53 -0.86 -2.50 -10.37
CA LYS A 53 -1.13 -3.93 -10.15
C LYS A 53 -0.71 -4.45 -8.77
N PHE A 54 0.15 -3.72 -8.04
CA PHE A 54 0.62 -4.10 -6.71
C PHE A 54 -0.19 -3.44 -5.58
N ILE A 55 -1.14 -2.55 -5.87
CA ILE A 55 -1.90 -1.83 -4.82
C ILE A 55 -2.75 -2.78 -3.98
N ILE A 56 -3.55 -3.65 -4.60
CA ILE A 56 -4.36 -4.63 -3.87
C ILE A 56 -3.48 -5.64 -3.13
N PRO A 57 -2.46 -6.27 -3.76
CA PRO A 57 -1.52 -7.12 -3.04
C PRO A 57 -0.86 -6.44 -1.83
N LEU A 58 -0.50 -5.16 -1.96
CA LEU A 58 0.13 -4.39 -0.88
C LEU A 58 -0.84 -4.14 0.29
N ILE A 59 -2.12 -3.85 0.00
CA ILE A 59 -3.16 -3.71 1.02
C ILE A 59 -3.31 -5.03 1.79
N GLN A 60 -3.40 -6.15 1.08
CA GLN A 60 -3.57 -7.47 1.68
C GLN A 60 -2.36 -7.88 2.52
N GLU A 61 -1.15 -7.73 1.98
CA GLU A 61 0.11 -8.02 2.68
C GLU A 61 0.20 -7.24 3.99
N LEU A 62 -0.15 -5.95 3.96
CA LEU A 62 -0.13 -5.07 5.13
C LEU A 62 -1.35 -5.19 6.05
N GLY A 63 -2.25 -6.15 5.80
CA GLY A 63 -3.40 -6.46 6.66
C GLY A 63 -4.47 -5.37 6.64
N GLY A 64 -4.67 -4.73 5.48
CA GLY A 64 -5.72 -3.74 5.28
C GLY A 64 -7.09 -4.37 5.05
N ASN A 65 -8.13 -3.75 5.62
CA ASN A 65 -9.50 -4.08 5.29
C ASN A 65 -9.88 -3.42 3.96
N MET A 66 -10.25 -4.21 2.95
CA MET A 66 -10.59 -3.71 1.61
C MET A 66 -11.73 -2.67 1.62
N ASP A 67 -12.65 -2.74 2.59
CA ASP A 67 -13.72 -1.75 2.72
C ASP A 67 -13.20 -0.34 2.99
N ASP A 68 -12.01 -0.20 3.57
CA ASP A 68 -11.41 1.10 3.87
C ASP A 68 -10.81 1.78 2.63
N PHE A 69 -10.63 1.04 1.54
CA PHE A 69 -10.00 1.52 0.32
C PHE A 69 -10.97 1.64 -0.86
N LYS A 70 -12.27 1.32 -0.70
CA LYS A 70 -13.25 1.34 -1.80
C LYS A 70 -13.21 2.63 -2.62
N ASP A 71 -13.23 3.78 -1.95
CA ASP A 71 -13.20 5.10 -2.62
C ASP A 71 -11.89 5.28 -3.39
N PHE A 72 -10.75 4.97 -2.77
CA PHE A 72 -9.45 5.04 -3.42
C PHE A 72 -9.38 4.10 -4.63
N LEU A 73 -9.76 2.84 -4.49
CA LEU A 73 -9.67 1.81 -5.54
C LEU A 73 -10.50 2.14 -6.78
N ASN A 74 -11.60 2.90 -6.63
CA ASN A 74 -12.38 3.39 -7.77
C ASN A 74 -11.67 4.49 -8.58
N THR A 75 -10.57 5.07 -8.06
CA THR A 75 -9.81 6.14 -8.73
C THR A 75 -8.54 5.63 -9.45
N VAL A 76 -8.24 4.33 -9.35
CA VAL A 76 -6.94 3.76 -9.75
C VAL A 76 -7.01 2.92 -11.00
#